data_AF-A0KK79-F1
#
_entry.id   AF-A0KK79-F1
#
_cell.length_a   1.000
_cell.length_b   1.000
_cell.length_c   1.000
_cell.angle_alpha   90.00
_cell.angle_beta   90.00
_cell.angle_gamma   90.00
#
_symmetry.space_group_name_H-M   'P 1'
#
loop_
_entity.id
_entity.type
_entity.pdbx_description
1 polymer ?
#
loop_
_entity_poly.entity_id
_entity_poly.type
_entity_poly.pdbx_seq_one_letter_code
_entity_poly.pdbx_strand_id
1 'polypeptide(L)'
;MLLEVEPAADFDYTGAQFFVSARFPRYSRFSMALKATVFKAQLSLSDMDRNLYQDFSLTLARHPSETDERMMIRLAAFAWHAAERLEFTKGLSADDEPELWRKNYSDEIELWIELGQPDERRLKKACNRSRHVVLYLYGGRGTSVWWKQNQGKLGLHDNLTVIELSDSQTLPLTEMVERTMQLTCTISDGQLWVSNGRQEVTLDPVLLMGTPAREL
;
A
#
# COMPACT_ATOMS: atom_id res chain seq x y z
N MET A 1 20.64 -31.17 -50.54
CA MET A 1 20.23 -32.42 -51.21
C MET A 1 19.10 -33.00 -50.39
N LEU A 2 17.88 -32.88 -50.94
CA LEU A 2 16.65 -33.49 -50.44
C LEU A 2 16.71 -35.02 -50.58
N LEU A 3 15.99 -35.72 -49.71
CA LEU A 3 15.29 -37.01 -49.87
C LEU A 3 14.71 -37.31 -48.47
N GLU A 4 13.48 -36.91 -48.13
CA GLU A 4 12.20 -37.61 -48.40
C GLU A 4 12.28 -39.14 -48.32
N VAL A 5 11.80 -39.75 -47.22
CA VAL A 5 10.44 -40.26 -46.91
C VAL A 5 10.42 -41.78 -47.09
N GLU A 6 10.01 -42.53 -46.06
CA GLU A 6 9.00 -43.59 -46.17
C GLU A 6 8.44 -43.98 -44.78
N PRO A 7 7.20 -44.51 -44.72
CA PRO A 7 6.29 -44.33 -43.60
C PRO A 7 6.04 -45.57 -42.73
N ALA A 8 5.27 -45.30 -41.68
CA ALA A 8 4.74 -46.16 -40.62
C ALA A 8 4.31 -47.57 -41.04
N ALA A 9 4.73 -48.54 -40.23
CA ALA A 9 4.07 -49.84 -40.10
C ALA A 9 3.11 -49.79 -38.91
N ASP A 10 1.83 -50.03 -39.19
CA ASP A 10 0.79 -50.36 -38.23
C ASP A 10 1.20 -51.57 -37.39
N PHE A 11 1.11 -51.43 -36.06
CA PHE A 11 1.13 -52.58 -35.16
C PHE A 11 0.00 -52.46 -34.14
N ASP A 12 -0.78 -53.53 -34.11
CA ASP A 12 -2.04 -53.70 -33.40
C ASP A 12 -1.98 -53.36 -31.90
N TYR A 13 -2.91 -52.51 -31.47
CA TYR A 13 -3.24 -52.28 -30.08
C TYR A 13 -4.01 -53.49 -29.52
N THR A 14 -3.31 -54.39 -28.82
CA THR A 14 -3.96 -55.37 -27.95
C THR A 14 -3.39 -55.26 -26.54
N GLY A 15 -4.21 -54.68 -25.65
CA GLY A 15 -4.29 -54.97 -24.22
C GLY A 15 -3.00 -54.98 -23.38
N ALA A 16 -2.73 -53.87 -22.70
CA ALA A 16 -2.34 -53.90 -21.28
C ALA A 16 -2.47 -52.50 -20.67
N GLN A 17 -3.45 -52.33 -19.78
CA GLN A 17 -3.51 -51.18 -18.89
C GLN A 17 -2.36 -51.27 -17.88
N PHE A 18 -1.26 -50.57 -18.13
CA PHE A 18 -0.26 -50.26 -17.10
C PHE A 18 -0.51 -48.85 -16.59
N PHE A 19 -1.18 -48.75 -15.44
CA PHE A 19 -1.18 -47.56 -14.62
C PHE A 19 0.22 -47.34 -14.04
N VAL A 20 1.07 -46.59 -14.74
CA VAL A 20 2.29 -46.04 -14.14
C VAL A 20 1.91 -44.72 -13.47
N SER A 21 1.53 -44.80 -12.20
CA SER A 21 1.41 -43.66 -11.30
C SER A 21 2.80 -43.07 -11.05
N ALA A 22 3.30 -42.23 -11.96
CA ALA A 22 4.45 -41.39 -11.72
C ALA A 22 4.06 -40.28 -10.73
N ARG A 23 4.20 -40.56 -9.43
CA ARG A 23 4.20 -39.51 -8.39
C ARG A 23 5.47 -38.69 -8.56
N PHE A 24 5.39 -37.61 -9.33
CA PHE A 24 6.37 -36.54 -9.21
C PHE A 24 6.34 -36.03 -7.77
N PRO A 25 7.48 -35.99 -7.05
CA PRO A 25 7.51 -35.33 -5.77
C PRO A 25 7.14 -33.86 -6.01
N ARG A 26 6.01 -33.44 -5.44
CA ARG A 26 5.73 -32.02 -5.27
C ARG A 26 6.89 -31.47 -4.47
N TYR A 27 7.79 -30.74 -5.12
CA TYR A 27 8.63 -29.80 -4.40
C TYR A 27 7.65 -28.87 -3.68
N SER A 28 7.48 -29.10 -2.39
CA SER A 28 6.96 -28.10 -1.48
C SER A 28 7.86 -26.90 -1.71
N ARG A 29 7.36 -25.88 -2.43
CA ARG A 29 7.95 -24.56 -2.33
C ARG A 29 7.85 -24.26 -0.85
N PHE A 30 8.96 -24.39 -0.14
CA PHE A 30 9.14 -23.66 1.09
C PHE A 30 8.87 -22.21 0.72
N SER A 31 7.63 -21.77 0.94
CA SER A 31 7.36 -20.37 1.18
C SER A 31 8.21 -20.08 2.39
N MET A 32 9.41 -19.52 2.15
CA MET A 32 10.09 -18.73 3.16
C MET A 32 9.12 -17.61 3.48
N ALA A 33 8.23 -17.85 4.44
CA ALA A 33 7.45 -16.83 5.09
C ALA A 33 8.45 -15.98 5.87
N LEU A 34 9.14 -15.09 5.15
CA LEU A 34 10.02 -14.09 5.72
C LEU A 34 9.18 -13.34 6.76
N LYS A 35 9.60 -13.42 8.02
CA LYS A 35 8.84 -12.83 9.13
C LYS A 35 8.82 -11.32 8.94
N ALA A 36 7.66 -10.71 9.19
CA ALA A 36 7.54 -9.26 9.20
C ALA A 36 8.50 -8.65 10.23
N THR A 37 9.12 -7.53 9.87
CA THR A 37 10.06 -6.83 10.73
C THR A 37 9.29 -5.76 11.52
N VAL A 38 9.34 -5.80 12.86
CA VAL A 38 8.52 -4.90 13.71
C VAL A 38 9.23 -3.57 13.98
N PHE A 39 8.71 -2.45 13.53
CA PHE A 39 9.20 -1.11 13.84
C PHE A 39 8.37 -0.46 14.96
N LYS A 40 8.98 0.42 15.73
CA LYS A 40 8.28 1.27 16.69
C LYS A 40 8.46 2.73 16.32
N ALA A 41 7.42 3.55 16.50
CA ALA A 41 7.51 4.99 16.33
C ALA A 41 6.82 5.69 17.50
N GLN A 42 7.56 6.55 18.19
CA GLN A 42 7.01 7.58 19.07
C GLN A 42 6.80 8.82 18.22
N LEU A 43 5.54 9.18 17.95
CA LEU A 43 5.17 10.29 17.07
C LEU A 43 4.52 11.39 17.90
N SER A 44 5.14 12.57 17.94
CA SER A 44 4.56 13.77 18.56
C SER A 44 3.95 14.63 17.46
N LEU A 45 2.62 14.77 17.45
CA LEU A 45 1.87 15.50 16.41
C LEU A 45 1.47 16.89 16.91
N SER A 46 1.78 17.92 16.12
CA SER A 46 1.28 19.29 16.26
C SER A 46 0.56 19.69 14.97
N ASP A 47 -0.73 19.44 14.92
CA ASP A 47 -1.59 19.74 13.77
C ASP A 47 -2.32 21.06 14.01
N MET A 48 -1.77 22.13 13.44
CA MET A 48 -2.27 23.50 13.60
C MET A 48 -3.58 23.72 12.84
N ASP A 49 -3.71 23.11 11.67
CA ASP A 49 -4.91 23.22 10.82
C ASP A 49 -6.16 22.68 11.54
N ARG A 50 -6.01 21.59 12.32
CA ARG A 50 -7.10 20.97 13.08
C ARG A 50 -7.06 21.27 14.58
N ASN A 51 -6.10 22.08 15.04
CA ASN A 51 -5.81 22.33 16.46
C ASN A 51 -5.67 21.04 17.30
N LEU A 52 -5.02 20.02 16.73
CA LEU A 52 -4.83 18.71 17.34
C LEU A 52 -3.37 18.53 17.77
N TYR A 53 -3.16 18.31 19.07
CA TYR A 53 -1.84 18.05 19.65
C TYR A 53 -1.89 16.72 20.39
N GLN A 54 -1.14 15.73 19.91
CA GLN A 54 -1.23 14.38 20.44
C GLN A 54 0.05 13.58 20.21
N ASP A 55 0.40 12.77 21.22
CA ASP A 55 1.47 11.80 21.12
C ASP A 55 0.92 10.40 20.82
N PHE A 56 1.58 9.68 19.91
CA PHE A 56 1.23 8.32 19.51
C PHE A 56 2.41 7.38 19.71
N SER A 57 2.15 6.21 20.30
CA SER A 57 3.11 5.11 20.38
C SER A 57 2.70 4.00 19.41
N LEU A 58 3.30 4.01 18.23
CA LEU A 58 2.93 3.16 17.11
C LEU A 58 3.84 1.93 17.02
N THR A 59 3.27 0.79 16.65
CA THR A 59 4.00 -0.44 16.33
C THR A 59 3.61 -0.89 14.92
N LEU A 60 4.58 -0.97 14.03
CA LEU A 60 4.37 -1.28 12.62
C LEU A 60 4.98 -2.63 12.28
N ALA A 61 4.18 -3.52 11.71
CA ALA A 61 4.70 -4.71 11.06
C ALA A 61 5.06 -4.36 9.61
N ARG A 62 6.34 -4.49 9.26
CA ARG A 62 6.82 -4.29 7.88
C ARG A 62 6.90 -5.61 7.15
N HIS A 63 6.13 -5.76 6.08
CA HIS A 63 6.20 -6.95 5.23
C HIS A 63 7.57 -6.99 4.50
N PRO A 64 8.15 -8.17 4.19
CA PRO A 64 9.43 -8.27 3.47
C PRO A 64 9.45 -7.59 2.10
N SER A 65 8.29 -7.49 1.42
CA SER A 65 8.16 -6.76 0.15
C SER A 65 7.86 -5.27 0.33
N GLU A 66 7.69 -4.80 1.56
CA GLU A 66 7.46 -3.39 1.86
C GLU A 66 8.79 -2.65 1.99
N THR A 67 8.92 -1.55 1.25
CA THR A 67 10.09 -0.69 1.27
C THR A 67 10.06 0.27 2.47
N ASP A 68 11.23 0.79 2.83
CA ASP A 68 11.36 1.84 3.85
C ASP A 68 10.52 3.07 3.52
N GLU A 69 10.56 3.48 2.25
CA GLU A 69 9.77 4.60 1.74
C GLU A 69 8.28 4.39 1.98
N ARG A 70 7.76 3.22 1.59
CA ARG A 70 6.34 2.91 1.75
C ARG A 70 5.91 2.91 3.21
N MET A 71 6.73 2.33 4.09
CA MET A 71 6.47 2.34 5.54
C MET A 71 6.42 3.78 6.08
N MET A 72 7.34 4.64 5.65
CA MET A 72 7.36 6.05 6.07
C MET A 72 6.17 6.83 5.51
N ILE A 73 5.71 6.54 4.29
CA ILE A 73 4.47 7.13 3.76
C ILE A 73 3.25 6.66 4.57
N ARG A 74 3.20 5.41 5.05
CA ARG A 74 2.13 4.98 5.96
C ARG A 74 2.13 5.77 7.27
N LEU A 75 3.31 6.04 7.83
CA LEU A 75 3.45 6.89 9.01
C LEU A 75 3.03 8.34 8.74
N ALA A 76 3.40 8.91 7.60
CA ALA A 76 2.98 10.24 7.20
C ALA A 76 1.46 10.32 7.00
N ALA A 77 0.87 9.33 6.33
CA ALA A 77 -0.58 9.23 6.17
C ALA A 77 -1.31 9.06 7.52
N PHE A 78 -0.71 8.33 8.47
CA PHE A 78 -1.23 8.26 9.84
C PHE A 78 -1.25 9.64 10.50
N ALA A 79 -0.14 10.38 10.47
CA ALA A 79 -0.06 11.73 11.04
C ALA A 79 -1.06 12.68 10.38
N TRP A 80 -1.16 12.62 9.05
CA TRP A 80 -2.06 13.46 8.25
C TRP A 80 -3.54 13.24 8.57
N HIS A 81 -3.92 11.99 8.88
CA HIS A 81 -5.31 11.63 9.19
C HIS A 81 -5.54 11.34 10.68
N ALA A 82 -4.61 11.75 11.55
CA ALA A 82 -4.62 11.38 12.96
C ALA A 82 -6.00 11.64 13.59
N ALA A 83 -6.56 10.58 14.15
CA ALA A 83 -7.89 10.55 14.72
C ALA A 83 -7.99 9.37 15.68
N GLU A 84 -9.00 9.39 16.55
CA GLU A 84 -9.35 8.22 17.33
C GLU A 84 -9.66 7.03 16.39
N ARG A 85 -9.23 5.83 16.78
CA ARG A 85 -9.50 4.58 16.04
C ARG A 85 -8.93 4.51 14.62
N LEU A 86 -8.00 5.39 14.23
CA LEU A 86 -7.16 5.18 13.05
C LEU A 86 -6.14 4.09 13.35
N GLU A 87 -6.13 3.04 12.54
CA GLU A 87 -5.31 1.85 12.79
C GLU A 87 -4.54 1.44 11.53
N PHE A 88 -3.29 1.00 11.71
CA PHE A 88 -2.57 0.25 10.70
C PHE A 88 -3.15 -1.15 10.57
N THR A 89 -3.18 -1.67 9.35
CA THR A 89 -3.62 -3.04 9.11
C THR A 89 -2.48 -3.89 8.53
N LYS A 90 -2.79 -5.11 8.09
CA LYS A 90 -1.85 -5.97 7.37
C LYS A 90 -1.52 -5.48 5.95
N GLY A 91 -2.32 -4.55 5.39
CA GLY A 91 -2.06 -3.88 4.10
C GLY A 91 -1.65 -4.85 3.01
N LEU A 92 -0.44 -4.72 2.48
CA LEU A 92 0.18 -5.61 1.48
C LEU A 92 0.10 -7.12 1.78
N SER A 93 -0.14 -7.52 3.02
CA SER A 93 -0.27 -8.94 3.41
C SER A 93 -1.71 -9.45 3.41
N ALA A 94 -2.70 -8.61 3.07
CA ALA A 94 -4.13 -8.96 3.07
C ALA A 94 -4.89 -8.28 1.91
N ASP A 95 -5.65 -9.07 1.16
CA ASP A 95 -6.41 -8.59 -0.02
C ASP A 95 -7.65 -7.76 0.35
N ASP A 96 -8.04 -7.76 1.62
CA ASP A 96 -9.27 -7.16 2.13
C ASP A 96 -9.06 -6.09 3.21
N GLU A 97 -7.81 -5.75 3.51
CA GLU A 97 -7.47 -4.66 4.42
C GLU A 97 -6.69 -3.54 3.68
N PRO A 98 -6.94 -2.25 4.01
CA PRO A 98 -6.18 -1.09 3.51
C PRO A 98 -4.78 -1.00 4.14
N GLU A 99 -4.01 0.03 3.84
CA GLU A 99 -2.84 0.32 4.67
C GLU A 99 -3.22 0.83 6.06
N LEU A 100 -4.23 1.71 6.09
CA LEU A 100 -4.84 2.21 7.32
C LEU A 100 -6.35 2.32 7.15
N TRP A 101 -7.07 2.20 8.26
CA TRP A 101 -8.50 2.54 8.28
C TRP A 101 -8.91 3.24 9.56
N ARG A 102 -10.00 4.01 9.47
CA ARG A 102 -10.78 4.44 10.63
C ARG A 102 -12.13 3.75 10.55
N LYS A 103 -12.53 3.09 11.63
CA LYS A 103 -13.85 2.48 11.77
C LYS A 103 -14.62 3.08 12.92
N ASN A 104 -15.94 3.19 12.79
CA ASN A 104 -16.79 3.59 13.89
C ASN A 104 -17.05 2.44 14.88
N TYR A 105 -17.80 2.70 15.96
CA TYR A 105 -18.12 1.71 16.99
C TYR A 105 -18.96 0.52 16.49
N SER A 106 -19.60 0.66 15.32
CA SER A 106 -20.37 -0.41 14.65
C SER A 106 -19.55 -1.21 13.63
N ASP A 107 -18.22 -1.02 13.60
CA ASP A 107 -17.29 -1.63 12.64
C ASP A 107 -17.48 -1.19 11.17
N GLU A 108 -18.25 -0.13 10.92
CA GLU A 108 -18.33 0.46 9.58
C GLU A 108 -17.04 1.23 9.28
N ILE A 109 -16.50 1.04 8.06
CA ILE A 109 -15.28 1.73 7.62
C ILE A 109 -15.64 3.16 7.23
N GLU A 110 -15.20 4.13 8.01
CA GLU A 110 -15.39 5.55 7.69
C GLU A 110 -14.32 6.04 6.73
N LEU A 111 -13.06 5.63 6.94
CA LEU A 111 -11.93 6.02 6.12
C LEU A 111 -11.10 4.79 5.74
N TRP A 112 -10.81 4.62 4.46
CA TRP A 112 -9.93 3.61 3.88
C TRP A 112 -8.73 4.31 3.24
N ILE A 113 -7.51 4.04 3.72
CA ILE A 113 -6.30 4.65 3.18
C ILE A 113 -5.48 3.60 2.41
N GLU A 114 -5.23 3.89 1.14
CA GLU A 114 -4.49 3.05 0.21
C GLU A 114 -3.23 3.78 -0.27
N LEU A 115 -2.17 3.04 -0.58
CA LEU A 115 -0.89 3.60 -1.05
C LEU A 115 -0.44 2.91 -2.35
N GLY A 116 0.22 3.68 -3.22
CA GLY A 116 0.89 3.20 -4.41
C GLY A 116 -0.01 3.21 -5.64
N GLN A 117 0.09 2.19 -6.48
CA GLN A 117 -0.63 2.12 -7.77
C GLN A 117 -1.52 0.86 -7.83
N PRO A 118 -2.55 0.77 -6.97
CA PRO A 118 -3.44 -0.39 -6.93
C PRO A 118 -4.21 -0.55 -8.26
N ASP A 119 -4.74 -1.74 -8.53
CA ASP A 119 -5.62 -1.90 -9.67
C ASP A 119 -7.01 -1.28 -9.42
N GLU A 120 -7.75 -1.05 -10.51
CA GLU A 120 -9.11 -0.50 -10.46
C GLU A 120 -10.05 -1.36 -9.59
N ARG A 121 -9.88 -2.68 -9.61
CA ARG A 121 -10.74 -3.61 -8.87
C ARG A 121 -10.58 -3.43 -7.36
N ARG A 122 -9.36 -3.20 -6.87
CA ARG A 122 -9.04 -2.92 -5.47
C ARG A 122 -9.67 -1.61 -5.03
N LEU A 123 -9.52 -0.54 -5.81
CA LEU A 123 -10.11 0.77 -5.48
C LEU A 123 -11.64 0.73 -5.51
N LYS A 124 -12.25 0.06 -6.49
CA LYS A 124 -13.70 -0.14 -6.52
C LYS A 124 -14.20 -0.89 -5.28
N LYS A 125 -13.49 -1.94 -4.85
CA LYS A 125 -13.80 -2.68 -3.62
C LYS A 125 -13.70 -1.78 -2.38
N ALA A 126 -12.67 -0.94 -2.29
CA ALA A 126 -12.51 0.03 -1.20
C ALA A 126 -13.67 1.03 -1.16
N CYS A 127 -14.01 1.64 -2.31
CA CYS A 127 -15.07 2.64 -2.43
C CYS A 127 -16.44 2.07 -2.03
N ASN A 128 -16.71 0.80 -2.36
CA ASN A 128 -17.95 0.14 -1.98
C ASN A 128 -18.03 -0.26 -0.50
N ARG A 129 -16.90 -0.32 0.21
CA ARG A 129 -16.83 -0.81 1.61
C ARG A 129 -16.65 0.30 2.64
N SER A 130 -16.41 1.53 2.22
CA SER A 130 -16.05 2.62 3.10
C SER A 130 -16.80 3.90 2.75
N ARG A 131 -16.94 4.79 3.74
CA ARG A 131 -17.53 6.11 3.51
C ARG A 131 -16.61 6.98 2.67
N HIS A 132 -15.31 6.97 2.95
CA HIS A 132 -14.29 7.67 2.19
C HIS A 132 -13.08 6.77 1.90
N VAL A 133 -12.51 6.92 0.70
CA VAL A 133 -11.25 6.30 0.30
C VAL A 133 -10.25 7.39 -0.01
N VAL A 134 -9.04 7.28 0.52
CA VAL A 134 -7.90 8.15 0.18
C VAL A 134 -6.80 7.27 -0.40
N LEU A 135 -6.36 7.61 -1.62
CA LEU A 135 -5.23 6.96 -2.29
C LEU A 135 -4.04 7.92 -2.31
N TYR A 136 -2.93 7.52 -1.71
CA TYR A 136 -1.63 8.20 -1.82
C TYR A 136 -0.80 7.57 -2.95
N LEU A 137 -0.68 8.28 -4.07
CA LEU A 137 0.24 7.96 -5.16
C LEU A 137 1.64 8.46 -4.82
N TYR A 138 2.64 7.62 -5.06
CA TYR A 138 4.08 7.94 -4.94
C TYR A 138 4.89 7.04 -5.89
N GLY A 139 6.16 7.35 -6.15
CA GLY A 139 7.02 6.64 -7.11
C GLY A 139 7.22 7.37 -8.45
N GLY A 140 7.08 8.70 -8.44
CA GLY A 140 7.54 9.61 -9.47
C GLY A 140 6.94 9.34 -10.84
N ARG A 141 7.76 9.21 -11.88
CA ARG A 141 7.25 9.09 -13.27
C ARG A 141 6.21 7.97 -13.47
N GLY A 142 6.28 6.90 -12.66
CA GLY A 142 5.30 5.82 -12.68
C GLY A 142 3.89 6.29 -12.32
N THR A 143 3.74 7.18 -11.32
CA THR A 143 2.44 7.70 -10.86
C THR A 143 1.77 8.50 -11.95
N SER A 144 2.49 9.38 -12.65
CA SER A 144 1.91 10.23 -13.69
C SER A 144 1.39 9.41 -14.88
N VAL A 145 2.07 8.31 -15.23
CA VAL A 145 1.62 7.38 -16.28
C VAL A 145 0.38 6.62 -15.82
N TRP A 146 0.43 6.06 -14.61
CA TRP A 146 -0.68 5.32 -14.03
C TRP A 146 -1.93 6.22 -13.89
N TRP A 147 -1.75 7.45 -13.42
CA TRP A 147 -2.84 8.41 -13.23
C TRP A 147 -3.54 8.74 -14.55
N LYS A 148 -2.77 9.05 -15.60
CA LYS A 148 -3.34 9.31 -16.94
C LYS A 148 -4.18 8.14 -17.48
N GLN A 149 -3.79 6.91 -17.17
CA GLN A 149 -4.50 5.70 -17.61
C GLN A 149 -5.77 5.41 -16.79
N ASN A 150 -5.80 5.79 -15.51
CA ASN A 150 -6.84 5.36 -14.57
C ASN A 150 -7.82 6.48 -14.16
N GLN A 151 -7.43 7.75 -14.23
CA GLN A 151 -8.20 8.89 -13.72
C GLN A 151 -9.66 8.93 -14.20
N GLY A 152 -9.92 8.59 -15.47
CA GLY A 152 -11.27 8.62 -16.03
C GLY A 152 -12.21 7.60 -15.41
N LYS A 153 -11.69 6.43 -15.01
CA LYS A 153 -12.48 5.39 -14.33
C LYS A 153 -12.61 5.67 -12.84
N LEU A 154 -11.54 6.15 -12.22
CA LEU A 154 -11.51 6.50 -10.81
C LEU A 154 -12.41 7.69 -10.49
N GLY A 155 -12.55 8.64 -11.42
CA GLY A 155 -13.48 9.76 -11.36
C GLY A 155 -14.96 9.38 -11.26
N LEU A 156 -15.32 8.10 -11.42
CA LEU A 156 -16.68 7.60 -11.22
C LEU A 156 -17.01 7.31 -9.74
N HIS A 157 -16.03 7.42 -8.85
CA HIS A 157 -16.18 7.15 -7.42
C HIS A 157 -16.19 8.47 -6.64
N ASP A 158 -17.39 8.95 -6.28
CA ASP A 158 -17.57 10.24 -5.60
C ASP A 158 -16.95 10.30 -4.19
N ASN A 159 -16.68 9.14 -3.59
CA ASN A 159 -16.04 9.03 -2.29
C ASN A 159 -14.53 8.72 -2.35
N LEU A 160 -13.93 8.78 -3.53
CA LEU A 160 -12.50 8.59 -3.73
C LEU A 160 -11.77 9.93 -3.78
N THR A 161 -10.73 10.05 -2.96
CA THR A 161 -9.75 11.12 -2.98
C THR A 161 -8.41 10.55 -3.42
N VAL A 162 -7.73 11.23 -4.35
CA VAL A 162 -6.39 10.83 -4.83
C VAL A 162 -5.42 11.97 -4.61
N ILE A 163 -4.31 11.66 -3.96
CA ILE A 163 -3.26 12.59 -3.57
C ILE A 163 -1.94 12.06 -4.11
N GLU A 164 -1.14 12.93 -4.70
CA GLU A 164 0.23 12.63 -5.11
C GLU A 164 1.24 13.19 -4.12
N LEU A 165 2.24 12.36 -3.80
CA LEU A 165 3.45 12.74 -3.07
C LEU A 165 4.64 12.62 -4.01
N SER A 166 5.45 13.68 -4.09
CA SER A 166 6.64 13.68 -4.95
C SER A 166 7.77 12.84 -4.37
N ASP A 167 8.51 12.12 -5.23
CA ASP A 167 9.69 11.34 -4.83
C ASP A 167 10.78 12.20 -4.18
N SER A 168 10.89 13.47 -4.58
CA SER A 168 11.82 14.42 -3.96
C SER A 168 11.48 14.70 -2.49
N GLN A 169 10.26 14.38 -2.06
CA GLN A 169 9.77 14.56 -0.70
C GLN A 169 9.70 13.22 0.05
N THR A 170 9.30 12.12 -0.62
CA THR A 170 9.15 10.81 0.04
C THR A 170 10.48 10.08 0.24
N LEU A 171 11.42 10.15 -0.71
CA LEU A 171 12.70 9.43 -0.61
C LEU A 171 13.55 9.87 0.58
N PRO A 172 13.68 11.17 0.91
CA PRO A 172 14.41 11.62 2.11
C PRO A 172 13.88 11.06 3.44
N LEU A 173 12.60 10.65 3.50
CA LEU A 173 12.06 10.01 4.71
C LEU A 173 12.74 8.68 5.01
N THR A 174 13.27 7.99 4.00
CA THR A 174 13.92 6.68 4.18
C THR A 174 15.17 6.77 5.06
N GLU A 175 15.85 7.91 5.06
CA GLU A 175 17.02 8.18 5.89
C GLU A 175 16.67 8.36 7.37
N MET A 176 15.39 8.53 7.70
CA MET A 176 14.91 8.61 9.09
C MET A 176 14.59 7.24 9.70
N VAL A 177 14.64 6.16 8.91
CA VAL A 177 14.19 4.84 9.36
C VAL A 177 15.14 4.23 10.39
N GLU A 178 14.60 3.97 11.58
CA GLU A 178 15.26 3.23 12.64
C GLU A 178 14.32 2.20 13.25
N ARG A 179 14.85 1.16 13.92
CA ARG A 179 14.00 0.12 14.55
C ARG A 179 13.03 0.71 15.58
N THR A 180 13.44 1.78 16.24
CA THR A 180 12.63 2.62 17.12
C THR A 180 12.85 4.06 16.69
N MET A 181 11.83 4.71 16.15
CA MET A 181 11.88 6.09 15.69
C MET A 181 11.27 7.02 16.73
N GLN A 182 11.86 8.21 16.89
CA GLN A 182 11.22 9.35 17.54
C GLN A 182 10.99 10.40 16.45
N LEU A 183 9.73 10.72 16.18
CA LEU A 183 9.31 11.60 15.12
C LEU A 183 8.48 12.74 15.69
N THR A 184 8.77 13.96 15.26
CA THR A 184 7.89 15.11 15.43
C THR A 184 7.24 15.39 14.09
N CYS A 185 5.91 15.46 14.08
CA CYS A 185 5.12 15.80 12.90
C CYS A 185 4.42 17.12 13.18
N THR A 186 4.64 18.12 12.33
CA THR A 186 3.91 19.40 12.39
C THR A 186 3.10 19.54 11.12
N ILE A 187 1.83 19.93 11.24
CA ILE A 187 0.96 20.22 10.09
C ILE A 187 0.49 21.66 10.19
N SER A 188 0.69 22.43 9.12
CA SER A 188 0.24 23.82 8.98
C SER A 188 0.09 24.15 7.51
N ASP A 189 -0.95 24.90 7.16
CA ASP A 189 -1.24 25.38 5.81
C ASP A 189 -1.23 24.26 4.76
N GLY A 190 -1.73 23.06 5.13
CA GLY A 190 -1.76 21.92 4.22
C GLY A 190 -0.39 21.33 3.88
N GLN A 191 0.62 21.53 4.72
CA GLN A 191 1.93 20.91 4.60
C GLN A 191 2.26 20.10 5.85
N LEU A 192 3.00 19.00 5.69
CA LEU A 192 3.46 18.15 6.78
C LEU A 192 4.99 18.17 6.87
N TRP A 193 5.51 18.68 7.98
CA TRP A 193 6.91 18.58 8.34
C TRP A 193 7.13 17.38 9.25
N VAL A 194 8.03 16.49 8.86
CA VAL A 194 8.45 15.31 9.63
C VAL A 194 9.91 15.50 10.04
N SER A 195 10.19 15.44 11.33
CA SER A 195 11.53 15.59 11.89
C SER A 195 11.89 14.43 12.80
N ASN A 196 13.15 14.00 12.79
CA ASN A 196 13.71 13.06 13.77
C ASN A 196 14.76 13.71 14.69
N GLY A 197 14.80 15.06 14.73
CA GLY A 197 15.77 15.84 15.50
C GLY A 197 17.14 16.02 14.83
N ARG A 198 17.48 15.26 13.79
CA ARG A 198 18.71 15.44 12.98
C ARG A 198 18.44 16.05 11.62
N GLN A 199 17.31 15.69 11.03
CA GLN A 199 16.85 16.20 9.74
C GLN A 199 15.34 16.41 9.76
N GLU A 200 14.87 17.23 8.83
CA GLU A 200 13.46 17.52 8.61
C GLU A 200 13.14 17.36 7.12
N VAL A 201 11.98 16.79 6.86
CA VAL A 201 11.45 16.56 5.51
C VAL A 201 10.05 17.14 5.44
N THR A 202 9.77 17.91 4.39
CA THR A 202 8.46 18.48 4.14
C THR A 202 7.75 17.69 3.05
N LEU A 203 6.53 17.24 3.35
CA LEU A 203 5.59 16.72 2.38
C LEU A 203 4.57 17.80 2.04
N ASP A 204 4.31 17.99 0.75
CA ASP A 204 3.32 18.93 0.20
C ASP A 204 2.32 18.12 -0.66
N PRO A 205 1.29 17.55 -0.03
CA PRO A 205 0.40 16.61 -0.72
C PRO A 205 -0.43 17.29 -1.81
N VAL A 206 -0.30 16.83 -3.05
CA VAL A 206 -1.01 17.41 -4.20
C VAL A 206 -2.33 16.67 -4.43
N LEU A 207 -3.45 17.35 -4.25
CA LEU A 207 -4.78 16.80 -4.56
C LEU A 207 -4.96 16.67 -6.08
N LEU A 208 -5.14 15.45 -6.57
CA LEU A 208 -5.42 15.17 -7.98
C LEU A 208 -6.92 15.07 -8.27
N MET A 209 -7.70 14.48 -7.34
CA MET A 209 -9.17 14.43 -7.41
C MET A 209 -9.79 14.23 -6.03
N GLY A 210 -11.08 14.53 -5.91
CA GLY A 210 -11.90 14.26 -4.72
C GLY A 210 -11.88 15.41 -3.71
N THR A 211 -12.39 15.13 -2.51
CA THR A 211 -12.42 16.08 -1.40
C THR A 211 -11.02 16.24 -0.79
N PRO A 212 -10.59 17.45 -0.38
CA PRO A 212 -9.32 17.61 0.32
C PRO A 212 -9.24 16.68 1.55
N ALA A 213 -8.17 15.88 1.64
CA ALA A 213 -8.03 14.87 2.70
C ALA A 213 -8.05 15.43 4.13
N ARG A 214 -7.74 16.71 4.31
CA ARG A 214 -7.77 17.40 5.60
C ARG A 214 -9.19 17.60 6.14
N GLU A 215 -10.20 17.43 5.28
CA GLU A 215 -11.62 17.46 5.62
C GLU A 215 -12.20 16.07 5.98
N LEU A 216 -11.40 14.98 5.91
CA LEU A 216 -11.83 13.57 6.05
C LEU A 216 -11.39 12.89 7.37
#